data_AF-W4EHA3-F1
#
_entry.id   AF-W4EHA3-F1
#
_cell.length_a   1.000
_cell.length_b   1.000
_cell.length_c   1.000
_cell.angle_alpha   90.00
_cell.angle_beta   90.00
_cell.angle_gamma   90.00
#
_symmetry.space_group_name_H-M   'P 1'
#
loop_
_entity.id
_entity.type
_entity.pdbx_description
1 polymer ?
#
loop_
_entity_poly.entity_id
_entity_poly.type
_entity_poly.pdbx_seq_one_letter_code
_entity_poly.pdbx_strand_id
1 'polypeptide(L)'
;MLKHRFRLFLLVSVFLLFVAGCGPTKADVIDQLVSKEENVLHMHMFSNSRDWDDEVNEVLNSEPALVEHIPHVTVHTEEKKLKWLEVLGLEAKRPVIVIFDHEQMVYHTSEPEQLREYAKTLD
;
A
#
# COMPACT_ATOMS: atom_id res chain seq x y z
N MET A 1 44.47 8.79 29.06
CA MET A 1 43.78 9.35 27.87
C MET A 1 42.99 8.33 27.03
N LEU A 2 43.12 7.01 27.28
CA LEU A 2 42.42 5.97 26.49
C LEU A 2 40.92 5.80 26.87
N LYS A 3 40.56 5.98 28.16
CA LYS A 3 39.19 5.84 28.69
C LYS A 3 38.18 6.85 28.12
N HIS A 4 38.62 8.08 27.81
CA HIS A 4 37.73 9.11 27.24
C HIS A 4 37.44 8.86 25.75
N ARG A 5 38.40 8.30 25.00
CA ARG A 5 38.21 7.97 23.58
C ARG A 5 37.23 6.80 23.38
N PHE A 6 37.24 5.84 24.30
CA PHE A 6 36.33 4.69 24.27
C PHE A 6 34.87 5.07 24.60
N ARG A 7 34.65 5.98 25.57
CA ARG A 7 33.31 6.50 25.90
C ARG A 7 32.70 7.36 24.80
N LEU A 8 33.53 8.15 24.11
CA LEU A 8 33.07 8.97 22.98
C LEU A 8 32.67 8.10 21.78
N PHE A 9 33.43 7.03 21.51
CA PHE A 9 33.12 6.08 20.45
C PHE A 9 31.80 5.34 20.71
N LEU A 10 31.57 4.89 21.95
CA LEU A 10 30.33 4.20 22.33
C LEU A 10 29.09 5.09 22.21
N LEU A 11 29.21 6.38 22.54
CA LEU A 11 28.13 7.37 22.41
C LEU A 11 27.79 7.67 20.95
N VAL A 12 28.79 7.74 20.07
CA VAL A 12 28.58 7.94 18.63
C VAL A 12 27.95 6.70 17.99
N SER A 13 28.31 5.49 18.42
CA SER A 13 27.68 4.24 17.95
C SER A 13 26.21 4.12 18.35
N VAL A 14 25.85 4.53 19.57
CA VAL A 14 24.45 4.53 20.05
C VAL A 14 23.64 5.61 19.32
N PHE A 15 24.22 6.79 19.06
CA PHE A 15 23.54 7.84 18.30
C PHE A 15 23.31 7.42 16.84
N LEU A 16 24.24 6.68 16.21
CA LEU A 16 24.09 6.13 14.86
C LEU A 16 22.98 5.06 14.74
N LEU A 17 22.62 4.37 15.82
CA LEU A 17 21.48 3.43 15.84
C LEU A 17 20.12 4.14 15.83
N PHE A 18 20.04 5.40 16.27
CA PHE A 18 18.81 6.20 16.21
C PHE A 18 18.57 6.88 14.86
N VAL A 19 19.56 6.86 13.94
CA VAL A 19 19.46 7.47 12.60
C VAL A 19 19.23 6.44 11.48
N ALA A 20 18.96 5.18 11.83
CA ALA A 20 18.32 4.26 10.90
C ALA A 20 16.89 4.78 10.66
N GLY A 21 16.70 5.53 9.58
CA GLY A 21 15.48 6.28 9.30
C GLY A 21 14.21 5.43 9.49
N CYS A 22 13.28 5.94 10.30
CA CYS A 22 11.92 5.43 10.47
C CYS A 22 11.18 5.42 9.12
N GLY A 23 11.36 4.36 8.34
CA GLY A 23 10.38 3.99 7.33
C GLY A 23 9.12 3.45 8.03
N PRO A 24 7.93 3.54 7.40
CA PRO A 24 6.74 2.93 7.95
C PRO A 24 6.95 1.41 8.03
N THR A 25 6.55 0.79 9.15
CA THR A 25 6.61 -0.67 9.27
C THR A 25 5.50 -1.30 8.45
N LYS A 26 5.60 -2.61 8.17
CA LYS A 26 4.52 -3.33 7.48
C LYS A 26 3.19 -3.26 8.23
N ALA A 27 3.22 -3.31 9.56
CA ALA A 27 2.03 -3.15 10.38
C ALA A 27 1.40 -1.75 10.23
N ASP A 28 2.22 -0.69 10.23
CA ASP A 28 1.72 0.69 10.06
C ASP A 28 1.11 0.94 8.68
N VAL A 29 1.68 0.29 7.64
CA VAL A 29 1.14 0.37 6.28
C VAL A 29 -0.16 -0.41 6.18
N ILE A 30 -0.22 -1.64 6.70
CA ILE A 30 -1.44 -2.45 6.69
C ILE A 30 -2.57 -1.74 7.43
N ASP A 31 -2.33 -1.21 8.63
CA ASP A 31 -3.36 -0.49 9.39
C ASP A 31 -3.92 0.73 8.63
N GLN A 32 -3.12 1.36 7.75
CA GLN A 32 -3.58 2.47 6.92
C GLN A 32 -4.37 2.04 5.67
N LEU A 33 -4.25 0.78 5.24
CA LEU A 33 -4.83 0.28 3.99
C LEU A 33 -6.00 -0.70 4.20
N VAL A 34 -6.10 -1.34 5.37
CA VAL A 34 -7.21 -2.26 5.66
C VAL A 34 -8.54 -1.52 5.78
N SER A 35 -9.61 -2.19 5.37
CA SER A 35 -10.96 -1.75 5.66
C SER A 35 -11.16 -1.66 7.18
N LYS A 36 -11.88 -0.62 7.62
CA LYS A 36 -12.29 -0.48 9.03
C LYS A 36 -13.61 -1.20 9.33
N GLU A 37 -14.25 -1.77 8.31
CA GLU A 37 -15.52 -2.48 8.40
C GLU A 37 -15.32 -3.96 8.00
N GLU A 38 -15.86 -4.87 8.82
CA GLU A 38 -15.83 -6.31 8.51
C GLU A 38 -16.65 -6.61 7.24
N ASN A 39 -16.15 -7.51 6.40
CA ASN A 39 -16.74 -7.92 5.12
C ASN A 39 -16.82 -6.81 4.05
N VAL A 40 -16.16 -5.67 4.26
CA VAL A 40 -15.99 -4.61 3.28
C VAL A 40 -14.55 -4.61 2.79
N LEU A 41 -14.37 -4.46 1.48
CA LEU A 41 -13.05 -4.33 0.86
C LEU A 41 -12.71 -2.85 0.63
N HIS A 42 -11.44 -2.51 0.78
CA HIS A 42 -10.91 -1.18 0.43
C HIS A 42 -9.92 -1.33 -0.72
N MET A 43 -10.19 -0.64 -1.84
CA MET A 43 -9.27 -0.58 -2.96
C MET A 43 -8.39 0.69 -2.90
N HIS A 44 -7.10 0.50 -3.09
CA HIS A 44 -6.12 1.57 -3.21
C HIS A 44 -5.46 1.53 -4.59
N MET A 45 -5.48 2.67 -5.28
CA MET A 45 -4.87 2.87 -6.58
C MET A 45 -3.61 3.72 -6.43
N PHE A 46 -2.44 3.17 -6.73
CA PHE A 46 -1.19 3.92 -6.80
C PHE A 46 -0.95 4.31 -8.25
N SER A 47 -1.34 5.53 -8.61
CA SER A 47 -1.37 6.00 -9.99
C SER A 47 -1.02 7.48 -10.10
N ASN A 48 -0.54 7.88 -11.26
CA ASN A 48 -0.41 9.27 -11.69
C ASN A 48 -0.95 9.48 -13.11
N SER A 49 -1.72 8.53 -13.63
CA SER A 49 -2.25 8.51 -14.98
C SER A 49 -3.76 8.59 -14.92
N ARG A 50 -4.32 9.70 -15.38
CA ARG A 50 -5.77 9.90 -15.41
C ARG A 50 -6.46 8.89 -16.34
N ASP A 51 -5.87 8.61 -17.49
CA ASP A 51 -6.43 7.67 -18.46
C ASP A 51 -6.56 6.27 -17.86
N TRP A 52 -5.55 5.83 -17.10
CA TRP A 52 -5.61 4.54 -16.40
C TRP A 52 -6.61 4.57 -15.23
N ASP A 53 -6.70 5.69 -14.50
CA ASP A 53 -7.70 5.84 -13.43
C ASP A 53 -9.13 5.76 -13.99
N ASP A 54 -9.36 6.36 -15.16
CA ASP A 54 -10.63 6.31 -15.89
C ASP A 54 -10.94 4.88 -16.37
N GLU A 55 -9.96 4.14 -16.90
CA GLU A 55 -10.11 2.71 -17.27
C GLU A 55 -10.50 1.83 -16.06
N VAL A 56 -9.84 2.00 -14.91
CA VAL A 56 -10.20 1.27 -13.69
C VAL A 56 -11.62 1.62 -13.23
N ASN A 57 -12.00 2.90 -13.32
CA ASN A 57 -13.34 3.35 -12.97
C ASN A 57 -14.41 2.80 -13.93
N GLU A 58 -14.11 2.63 -15.22
CA GLU A 58 -15.01 1.94 -16.16
C GLU A 58 -15.23 0.49 -15.74
N VAL A 59 -14.17 -0.23 -15.34
CA VAL A 59 -14.28 -1.60 -14.83
C VAL A 59 -15.14 -1.65 -13.57
N LEU A 60 -14.84 -0.82 -12.56
CA LEU A 60 -15.60 -0.75 -11.30
C LEU A 60 -17.10 -0.53 -11.56
N ASN A 61 -17.45 0.44 -12.42
CA ASN A 61 -18.85 0.78 -12.67
C ASN A 61 -19.58 -0.25 -13.55
N SER A 62 -18.84 -1.09 -14.27
CA SER A 62 -19.40 -2.15 -15.11
C SER A 62 -19.62 -3.47 -14.37
N GLU A 63 -19.02 -3.66 -13.19
CA GLU A 63 -19.03 -4.90 -12.42
C GLU A 63 -19.77 -4.71 -11.07
N PRO A 64 -21.03 -5.15 -10.95
CA PRO A 64 -21.84 -4.93 -9.74
C PRO A 64 -21.20 -5.46 -8.45
N ALA A 65 -20.52 -6.61 -8.51
CA ALA A 65 -19.85 -7.22 -7.36
C ALA A 65 -18.74 -6.31 -6.80
N LEU A 66 -17.99 -5.61 -7.66
CA LEU A 66 -16.98 -4.66 -7.21
C LEU A 66 -17.62 -3.47 -6.50
N VAL A 67 -18.74 -2.95 -7.02
CA VAL A 67 -19.45 -1.82 -6.41
C VAL A 67 -20.03 -2.20 -5.04
N GLU A 68 -20.54 -3.42 -4.91
CA GLU A 68 -21.10 -3.92 -3.66
C GLU A 68 -20.04 -4.15 -2.58
N HIS A 69 -18.92 -4.78 -2.94
CA HIS A 69 -17.89 -5.15 -1.99
C HIS A 69 -16.84 -4.05 -1.73
N ILE A 70 -16.64 -3.12 -2.66
CA ILE A 70 -15.61 -2.06 -2.62
C ILE A 70 -16.28 -0.67 -2.64
N PRO A 71 -16.94 -0.25 -1.55
CA PRO A 71 -17.57 1.07 -1.46
C PRO A 71 -16.53 2.22 -1.36
N HIS A 72 -15.27 1.89 -1.12
CA HIS A 72 -14.20 2.86 -0.89
C HIS A 72 -13.01 2.62 -1.82
N VAL A 73 -12.67 3.67 -2.58
CA VAL A 73 -11.51 3.71 -3.46
C VAL A 73 -10.66 4.91 -3.10
N THR A 74 -9.37 4.68 -2.82
CA THR A 74 -8.41 5.75 -2.53
C THR A 74 -7.33 5.80 -3.60
N VAL A 75 -7.12 6.98 -4.20
CA VAL A 75 -6.03 7.20 -5.16
C VAL A 75 -4.83 7.84 -4.46
N HIS A 76 -3.66 7.23 -4.62
CA HIS A 76 -2.38 7.67 -4.11
C HIS A 76 -1.49 8.13 -5.27
N THR A 77 -1.32 9.45 -5.38
CA THR A 77 -0.47 10.08 -6.40
C THR A 77 0.93 10.41 -5.88
N GLU A 78 1.11 10.38 -4.56
CA GLU A 78 2.34 10.84 -3.92
C GLU A 78 3.46 9.79 -4.03
N GLU A 79 4.59 10.17 -4.63
CA GLU A 79 5.76 9.29 -4.79
C GLU A 79 6.26 8.69 -3.47
N LYS A 80 6.16 9.44 -2.37
CA LYS A 80 6.53 8.96 -1.03
C LYS A 80 5.75 7.70 -0.59
N LYS A 81 4.53 7.49 -1.09
CA LYS A 81 3.70 6.33 -0.76
C LYS A 81 4.04 5.11 -1.59
N LEU A 82 4.83 5.21 -2.67
CA LEU A 82 5.28 4.03 -3.43
C LEU A 82 6.13 3.08 -2.57
N LYS A 83 6.81 3.60 -1.54
CA LYS A 83 7.52 2.77 -0.54
C LYS A 83 6.59 1.83 0.23
N TRP A 84 5.29 2.12 0.29
CA TRP A 84 4.32 1.20 0.90
C TRP A 84 4.22 -0.10 0.11
N LEU A 85 4.35 -0.04 -1.22
CA LEU A 85 4.36 -1.23 -2.08
C LEU A 85 5.55 -2.14 -1.74
N GLU A 86 6.75 -1.58 -1.60
CA GLU A 86 7.94 -2.33 -1.16
C GLU A 86 7.74 -3.00 0.20
N VAL A 87 7.14 -2.28 1.15
CA VAL A 87 6.83 -2.79 2.48
C VAL A 87 5.81 -3.94 2.44
N LEU A 88 4.90 -3.92 1.47
CA LEU A 88 3.95 -5.00 1.20
C LEU A 88 4.57 -6.17 0.42
N GLY A 89 5.82 -6.04 -0.04
CA GLY A 89 6.51 -7.06 -0.84
C GLY A 89 6.27 -6.96 -2.34
N LEU A 90 5.75 -5.82 -2.81
CA LEU A 90 5.53 -5.50 -4.22
C LEU A 90 6.65 -4.60 -4.76
N GLU A 91 6.76 -4.49 -6.08
CA GLU A 91 7.65 -3.49 -6.68
C GLU A 91 7.09 -2.09 -6.44
N ALA A 92 7.94 -1.11 -6.08
CA ALA A 92 7.57 0.31 -6.01
C ALA A 92 7.38 0.91 -7.41
N LYS A 93 6.40 0.40 -8.15
CA LYS A 93 6.02 0.87 -9.49
C LYS A 93 4.53 1.13 -9.56
N ARG A 94 4.19 2.03 -10.49
CA ARG A 94 2.82 2.44 -10.82
C ARG A 94 2.58 2.19 -12.32
N PRO A 95 1.32 2.00 -12.76
CA PRO A 95 0.14 1.95 -11.90
C PRO A 95 0.00 0.58 -11.21
N VAL A 96 -0.62 0.57 -10.02
CA VAL A 96 -0.99 -0.66 -9.31
C VAL A 96 -2.24 -0.45 -8.48
N ILE A 97 -3.11 -1.44 -8.50
CA ILE A 97 -4.27 -1.63 -7.65
C ILE A 97 -3.88 -2.62 -6.56
N VAL A 98 -4.20 -2.29 -5.32
CA VAL A 98 -4.16 -3.24 -4.20
C VAL A 98 -5.51 -3.20 -3.50
N ILE A 99 -6.03 -4.36 -3.12
CA ILE A 99 -7.30 -4.51 -2.42
C ILE A 99 -7.03 -5.18 -1.09
N PHE A 100 -7.60 -4.61 -0.04
CA PHE A 100 -7.50 -5.09 1.32
C PHE A 100 -8.86 -5.45 1.87
N ASP A 101 -8.90 -6.51 2.68
CA ASP A 101 -10.00 -6.73 3.62
C ASP A 101 -9.69 -6.02 4.96
N HIS A 102 -10.35 -6.43 6.03
CA HIS A 102 -10.15 -5.88 7.38
C HIS A 102 -8.82 -6.30 8.06
N GLU A 103 -8.10 -7.29 7.52
CA GLU A 103 -6.87 -7.83 8.12
C GLU A 103 -5.63 -7.62 7.23
N GLN A 104 -5.77 -7.80 5.91
CA GLN A 104 -4.63 -7.92 5.00
C GLN A 104 -4.95 -7.59 3.54
N MET A 105 -3.90 -7.54 2.73
CA MET A 105 -4.02 -7.46 1.27
C MET A 105 -4.53 -8.80 0.73
N VAL A 106 -5.63 -8.77 -0.02
CA VAL A 106 -6.26 -9.97 -0.61
C VAL A 106 -6.05 -10.06 -2.11
N TYR A 107 -5.73 -8.95 -2.77
CA TYR A 107 -5.53 -8.91 -4.22
C TYR A 107 -4.65 -7.74 -4.64
N HIS A 108 -3.92 -7.89 -5.75
CA HIS A 108 -3.23 -6.80 -6.41
C HIS A 108 -3.09 -7.03 -7.91
N THR A 109 -3.09 -5.96 -8.70
CA THR A 109 -2.83 -6.01 -10.15
C THR A 109 -2.40 -4.65 -10.69
N SER A 110 -1.72 -4.63 -11.83
CA SER A 110 -1.46 -3.39 -12.60
C SER A 110 -2.38 -3.23 -13.81
N GLU A 111 -3.21 -4.25 -14.09
CA GLU A 111 -4.02 -4.35 -15.31
C GLU A 111 -5.51 -4.21 -14.96
N PRO A 112 -6.22 -3.19 -15.49
CA PRO A 112 -7.66 -3.01 -15.21
C PRO A 112 -8.51 -4.24 -15.56
N GLU A 113 -8.21 -4.94 -16.65
CA GLU A 113 -8.96 -6.15 -17.03
C GLU A 113 -8.78 -7.31 -16.03
N GLN A 114 -7.67 -7.38 -15.29
CA GLN A 114 -7.55 -8.39 -14.24
C GLN A 114 -8.45 -8.08 -13.04
N LEU A 115 -8.77 -6.80 -12.78
CA LEU A 115 -9.77 -6.42 -11.79
C LEU A 115 -11.15 -6.96 -12.17
N ARG A 116 -11.48 -6.97 -13.47
CA ARG A 116 -12.71 -7.61 -13.98
C ARG A 116 -12.74 -9.11 -13.69
N GLU A 117 -11.62 -9.79 -13.88
CA GLU A 117 -11.52 -11.22 -13.53
C GLU A 117 -11.63 -11.46 -12.02
N TYR A 118 -11.11 -10.55 -11.19
CA TYR A 118 -11.27 -10.61 -9.74
C TYR A 118 -12.73 -10.43 -9.30
N ALA A 119 -13.51 -9.58 -9.98
CA ALA A 119 -14.93 -9.39 -9.70
C ALA A 119 -15.71 -10.71 -9.69
N LYS A 120 -15.38 -11.64 -10.59
CA LYS A 120 -15.99 -12.97 -10.70
C LYS A 120 -15.74 -13.89 -9.50
N THR A 121 -14.81 -13.53 -8.62
CA THR A 121 -14.51 -14.25 -7.38
C THR A 121 -15.29 -13.71 -6.18
N LEU A 122 -15.97 -12.58 -6.35
CA LEU A 122 -16.80 -11.93 -5.34
C LEU A 122 -18.28 -12.34 -5.45
N ASP A 123 -18.72 -12.80 -6.63
CA ASP A 123 -20.03 -13.41 -6.90
C ASP A 123 -20.16 -14.82 -6.29
#